data_AF-A0A0R1VXP9-F1
#
_entry.id   AF-A0A0R1VXP9-F1
#
_cell.length_a   1.000
_cell.length_b   1.000
_cell.length_c   1.000
_cell.angle_alpha   90.00
_cell.angle_beta   90.00
_cell.angle_gamma   90.00
#
_symmetry.space_group_name_H-M   'P 1'
#
loop_
_entity.id
_entity.type
_entity.pdbx_description
1 polymer ?
#
loop_
_entity_poly.entity_id
_entity_poly.type
_entity_poly.pdbx_seq_one_letter_code
_entity_poly.pdbx_strand_id
1 'polypeptide(L)'
;MKQFHLTLGSKKILTNIVTQHNDRNFIMLNPFENETDFLLLDFSGLSSIFKSGLTFNLLEGNFELLPEQLYCLDYFSLDSNQQKEFQQIKKQSLAKLSMYVLGQKPKHDFEFLLITRWPQIEDYLYWKKQQSVWENNKQDLLNSNYVRYFNS
;
A
#
# COMPACT_ATOMS: atom_id res chain seq x y z
N MET A 1 -8.16 -15.17 -7.74
CA MET A 1 -7.95 -14.14 -6.71
C MET A 1 -7.50 -12.86 -7.41
N LYS A 2 -8.03 -11.69 -7.06
CA LYS A 2 -7.61 -10.42 -7.69
C LYS A 2 -6.24 -10.02 -7.16
N GLN A 3 -5.43 -9.37 -7.99
CA GLN A 3 -4.09 -8.87 -7.63
C GLN A 3 -3.97 -7.39 -7.97
N PHE A 4 -3.04 -6.74 -7.29
CA PHE A 4 -2.56 -5.42 -7.65
C PHE A 4 -1.03 -5.39 -7.56
N HIS A 5 -0.45 -4.47 -8.32
CA HIS A 5 0.99 -4.35 -8.46
C HIS A 5 1.43 -2.93 -8.12
N LEU A 6 2.67 -2.78 -7.66
CA LEU A 6 3.23 -1.47 -7.42
C LEU A 6 4.71 -1.41 -7.79
N THR A 7 5.18 -0.22 -8.14
CA THR A 7 6.61 0.05 -8.33
C THR A 7 6.92 1.50 -7.99
N LEU A 8 8.19 1.76 -7.65
CA LEU A 8 8.71 3.08 -7.35
C LEU A 8 9.66 3.53 -8.46
N GLY A 9 9.73 4.84 -8.70
CA GLY A 9 10.78 5.41 -9.53
C GLY A 9 10.53 6.86 -9.91
N SER A 10 11.44 7.40 -10.73
CA SER A 10 11.30 8.77 -11.22
C SER A 10 10.03 8.96 -12.06
N LYS A 11 9.44 10.15 -12.00
CA LYS A 11 8.27 10.54 -12.80
C LYS A 11 8.42 10.18 -14.28
N LYS A 12 9.58 10.46 -14.87
CA LYS A 12 9.86 10.18 -16.29
C LYS A 12 9.71 8.69 -16.62
N ILE A 13 10.28 7.82 -15.79
CA ILE A 13 10.21 6.37 -16.00
C ILE A 13 8.76 5.89 -15.84
N LEU A 14 8.07 6.31 -14.78
CA LEU A 14 6.70 5.84 -14.51
C LEU A 14 5.70 6.35 -15.55
N THR A 15 5.81 7.61 -15.97
CA THR A 15 4.99 8.14 -17.08
C THR A 15 5.20 7.35 -18.37
N ASN A 16 6.45 6.98 -18.70
CA ASN A 16 6.69 6.14 -19.87
C ASN A 16 5.97 4.78 -19.78
N ILE A 17 5.97 4.15 -18.61
CA ILE A 17 5.22 2.91 -18.38
C ILE A 17 3.72 3.12 -18.62
N VAL A 18 3.13 4.18 -18.05
CA VAL A 18 1.71 4.50 -18.22
C VAL A 18 1.36 4.65 -19.70
N THR A 19 2.16 5.42 -20.46
CA THR A 19 1.90 5.67 -21.89
C THR A 19 2.02 4.44 -22.78
N GLN A 20 2.79 3.43 -22.36
CA GLN A 20 3.01 2.21 -23.13
C GLN A 20 1.93 1.14 -22.88
N HIS A 21 1.10 1.31 -21.86
CA HIS A 21 0.19 0.28 -21.35
C HIS A 21 -1.19 0.86 -21.01
N ASN A 22 -1.90 1.33 -22.03
CA ASN A 22 -3.23 1.96 -21.90
C ASN A 22 -4.35 0.96 -21.50
N ASP A 23 -4.05 -0.35 -21.53
CA ASP A 23 -4.92 -1.43 -21.05
C ASP A 23 -4.98 -1.53 -19.52
N ARG A 24 -4.16 -0.73 -18.82
CA ARG A 24 -3.96 -0.81 -17.37
C ARG A 24 -4.73 0.25 -16.61
N ASN A 25 -4.99 -0.04 -15.34
CA ASN A 25 -5.63 0.88 -14.41
C ASN A 25 -4.55 1.42 -13.47
N PHE A 26 -3.76 2.36 -13.97
CA PHE A 26 -2.66 2.96 -13.24
C PHE A 26 -3.11 4.12 -12.37
N ILE A 27 -2.52 4.20 -11.17
CA ILE A 27 -2.64 5.33 -10.26
C ILE A 27 -1.23 5.74 -9.86
N MET A 28 -0.87 6.97 -10.17
CA MET A 28 0.43 7.53 -9.83
C MET A 28 0.28 8.47 -8.63
N LEU A 29 1.06 8.26 -7.58
CA LEU A 29 1.14 9.13 -6.42
C LEU A 29 2.48 9.87 -6.38
N ASN A 30 2.43 11.11 -5.91
CA ASN A 30 3.56 12.00 -5.76
C ASN A 30 4.37 11.64 -4.50
N PRO A 31 5.70 11.84 -4.51
CA PRO A 31 6.50 11.70 -3.30
C PRO A 31 5.99 12.61 -2.17
N PHE A 32 6.18 12.17 -0.92
CA PHE A 32 5.91 12.98 0.26
C PHE A 32 7.18 13.69 0.74
N GLU A 33 7.08 15.00 1.00
CA GLU A 33 8.18 15.85 1.46
C GLU A 33 9.49 15.70 0.67
N ASN A 34 10.54 15.18 1.31
CA ASN A 34 11.91 15.09 0.77
C ASN A 34 12.16 13.80 -0.03
N GLU A 35 11.16 12.94 -0.17
CA GLU A 35 11.24 11.76 -1.02
C GLU A 35 11.28 12.14 -2.50
N THR A 36 11.92 11.31 -3.33
CA THR A 36 12.10 11.60 -4.76
C THR A 36 11.35 10.63 -5.67
N ASP A 37 11.02 9.45 -5.15
CA ASP A 37 10.38 8.39 -5.92
C ASP A 37 8.85 8.53 -5.90
N PHE A 38 8.28 8.50 -7.10
CA PHE A 38 6.85 8.40 -7.30
C PHE A 38 6.42 6.94 -7.09
N LEU A 39 5.17 6.73 -6.68
CA LEU A 39 4.56 5.42 -6.64
C LEU A 39 3.64 5.24 -7.83
N LEU A 40 3.76 4.11 -8.51
CA LEU A 40 2.80 3.67 -9.52
C LEU A 40 2.10 2.40 -9.03
N LEU A 41 0.79 2.47 -8.84
CA LEU A 41 -0.09 1.36 -8.52
C LEU A 41 -0.79 0.88 -9.79
N ASP A 42 -0.97 -0.43 -9.96
CA ASP A 42 -1.77 -1.05 -11.02
C ASP A 42 -2.86 -1.94 -10.41
N PHE A 43 -4.11 -1.51 -10.56
CA PHE A 43 -5.31 -2.24 -10.12
C PHE A 43 -6.08 -2.89 -11.28
N SER A 44 -5.46 -3.08 -12.45
CA SER A 44 -6.11 -3.70 -13.62
C SER A 44 -6.49 -5.17 -13.40
N GLY A 45 -5.82 -5.86 -12.47
CA GLY A 45 -5.95 -7.30 -12.28
C GLY A 45 -5.23 -8.14 -13.34
N LEU A 46 -4.49 -7.50 -14.25
CA LEU A 46 -3.64 -8.15 -15.24
C LEU A 46 -2.26 -8.44 -14.66
N SER A 47 -1.53 -9.42 -15.20
CA SER A 47 -0.19 -9.76 -14.70
C SER A 47 0.76 -8.56 -14.70
N SER A 48 1.58 -8.46 -13.64
CA SER A 48 2.56 -7.38 -13.47
C SER A 48 3.48 -7.23 -14.69
N ILE A 49 3.64 -6.00 -15.14
CA ILE A 49 4.66 -5.58 -16.12
C ILE A 49 5.90 -4.97 -15.45
N PHE A 50 5.85 -4.75 -14.14
CA PHE A 50 6.94 -4.11 -13.40
C PHE A 50 8.07 -5.11 -13.17
N LYS A 51 9.24 -4.84 -13.76
CA LYS A 51 10.43 -5.72 -13.63
C LYS A 51 10.96 -5.81 -12.18
N SER A 52 10.85 -4.72 -11.42
CA SER A 52 11.29 -4.61 -10.02
C SER A 52 10.16 -4.19 -9.09
N GLY A 53 8.90 -4.48 -9.47
CA GLY A 53 7.73 -4.13 -8.68
C GLY A 53 7.36 -5.19 -7.64
N LEU A 54 6.46 -4.82 -6.73
CA LEU A 54 5.84 -5.74 -5.78
C LEU A 54 4.45 -6.13 -6.29
N THR A 55 4.05 -7.36 -5.99
CA THR A 55 2.72 -7.91 -6.30
C THR A 55 2.05 -8.37 -5.02
N PHE A 56 0.79 -8.03 -4.85
CA PHE A 56 -0.04 -8.44 -3.73
C PHE A 56 -1.35 -9.03 -4.25
N ASN A 57 -1.82 -10.08 -3.59
CA ASN A 57 -3.21 -10.49 -3.69
C ASN A 57 -4.07 -9.48 -2.94
N LEU A 58 -5.13 -8.98 -3.58
CA LEU A 58 -6.11 -8.11 -2.94
C LEU A 58 -7.00 -8.95 -2.03
N LEU A 59 -6.91 -8.71 -0.72
CA LEU A 59 -7.75 -9.37 0.27
C LEU A 59 -9.05 -8.60 0.47
N GLU A 60 -8.95 -7.30 0.79
CA GLU A 60 -10.08 -6.44 1.14
C GLU A 60 -9.83 -4.99 0.73
N GLY A 61 -10.92 -4.23 0.60
CA GLY A 61 -10.89 -2.80 0.33
C GLY A 61 -10.90 -2.41 -1.15
N ASN A 62 -10.80 -1.12 -1.40
CA ASN A 62 -10.82 -0.50 -2.71
C ASN A 62 -9.97 0.76 -2.69
N PHE A 63 -9.30 1.06 -3.80
CA PHE A 63 -8.55 2.29 -3.94
C PHE A 63 -9.38 3.35 -4.64
N GLU A 64 -9.32 4.58 -4.13
CA GLU A 64 -9.86 5.77 -4.78
C GLU A 64 -8.85 6.90 -4.65
N LEU A 65 -8.46 7.50 -5.79
CA LEU A 65 -7.61 8.67 -5.81
C LEU A 65 -8.47 9.93 -5.63
N LEU A 66 -8.33 10.59 -4.48
CA LEU A 66 -8.87 11.93 -4.22
C LEU A 66 -7.77 12.98 -4.17
N PRO A 67 -8.04 14.22 -4.64
CA PRO A 67 -7.10 15.34 -4.55
C PRO A 67 -6.81 15.75 -3.10
N GLU A 68 -5.61 16.30 -2.88
CA GLU A 68 -5.18 16.87 -1.59
C GLU A 68 -5.30 15.86 -0.44
N GLN A 69 -4.91 14.61 -0.69
CA GLN A 69 -4.91 13.53 0.31
C GLN A 69 -3.53 12.89 0.44
N LEU A 70 -3.25 12.44 1.66
CA LEU A 70 -2.11 11.62 2.02
C LEU A 70 -2.48 10.13 1.92
N TYR A 71 -1.59 9.34 1.33
CA TYR A 71 -1.69 7.89 1.27
C TYR A 71 -0.54 7.26 2.04
N CYS A 72 -0.88 6.43 3.03
CA CYS A 72 0.08 5.73 3.87
C CYS A 72 0.12 4.26 3.47
N LEU A 73 1.31 3.77 3.12
CA LEU A 73 1.59 2.38 2.77
C LEU A 73 2.30 1.71 3.93
N ASP A 74 1.53 1.00 4.75
CA ASP A 74 1.99 0.19 5.87
C ASP A 74 2.40 -1.20 5.40
N TYR A 75 3.69 -1.52 5.50
CA TYR A 75 4.20 -2.88 5.28
C TYR A 75 4.46 -3.56 6.60
N PHE A 76 3.94 -4.78 6.75
CA PHE A 76 4.13 -5.51 7.98
C PHE A 76 4.13 -7.02 7.73
N SER A 77 4.84 -7.71 8.62
CA SER A 77 4.95 -9.16 8.61
C SER A 77 4.26 -9.72 9.85
N LEU A 78 3.37 -10.70 9.66
CA LEU A 78 2.66 -11.38 10.73
C LEU A 78 2.99 -12.88 10.69
N ASP A 79 3.50 -13.41 11.79
CA ASP A 79 3.59 -14.86 11.98
C ASP A 79 2.19 -15.51 12.05
N SER A 80 2.13 -16.84 12.07
CA SER A 80 0.86 -17.56 12.02
C SER A 80 -0.08 -17.29 13.20
N ASN A 81 0.44 -16.96 14.39
CA ASN A 81 -0.39 -16.58 15.55
C ASN A 81 -0.88 -15.14 15.40
N GLN A 82 0.01 -14.23 15.04
CA GLN A 82 -0.30 -12.83 14.77
C GLN A 82 -1.33 -12.69 13.65
N GLN A 83 -1.29 -13.54 12.62
CA GLN A 83 -2.30 -13.57 11.57
C GLN A 83 -3.68 -13.92 12.12
N LYS A 84 -3.80 -14.89 13.03
CA LYS A 84 -5.09 -15.23 13.65
C LYS A 84 -5.64 -14.08 14.48
N GLU A 85 -4.79 -13.44 15.27
CA GLU A 85 -5.15 -12.26 16.05
C GLU A 85 -5.58 -11.11 15.15
N PHE A 86 -4.81 -10.81 14.10
CA PHE A 86 -5.15 -9.80 13.11
C PHE A 86 -6.50 -10.08 12.44
N GLN A 87 -6.80 -11.33 12.06
CA GLN A 87 -8.09 -11.69 11.48
C GLN A 87 -9.27 -11.42 12.43
N GLN A 88 -9.08 -11.57 13.74
CA GLN A 88 -10.12 -11.28 14.73
C GLN A 88 -10.38 -9.78 14.88
N ILE A 89 -9.33 -8.97 14.86
CA ILE A 89 -9.45 -7.54 15.16
C ILE A 89 -9.54 -6.63 13.92
N LYS A 90 -9.10 -7.10 12.74
CA LYS A 90 -9.02 -6.29 11.52
C LYS A 90 -10.35 -5.62 11.17
N LYS A 91 -11.47 -6.33 11.38
CA LYS A 91 -12.80 -5.79 11.07
C LYS A 91 -13.08 -4.53 11.87
N GLN A 92 -12.71 -4.52 13.15
CA GLN A 92 -12.89 -3.36 14.02
C GLN A 92 -11.87 -2.26 13.70
N SER A 93 -10.61 -2.61 13.48
CA SER A 93 -9.53 -1.67 13.19
C SER A 93 -9.73 -0.92 11.85
N LEU A 94 -10.23 -1.62 10.83
CA LEU A 94 -10.38 -1.09 9.47
C LEU A 94 -11.76 -0.47 9.22
N ALA A 95 -12.80 -0.81 10.00
CA ALA A 95 -14.16 -0.27 9.80
C ALA A 95 -14.26 1.26 9.92
N LYS A 96 -13.29 1.92 10.57
CA LYS A 96 -13.26 3.38 10.74
C LYS A 96 -12.52 4.11 9.61
N LEU A 97 -11.90 3.38 8.68
CA LEU A 97 -11.15 3.97 7.57
C LEU A 97 -12.10 4.32 6.43
N SER A 98 -12.00 5.55 5.92
CA SER A 98 -12.82 6.01 4.79
C SER A 98 -12.43 5.33 3.47
N MET A 99 -11.17 4.91 3.34
CA MET A 99 -10.65 4.12 2.25
C MET A 99 -9.46 3.30 2.75
N TYR A 100 -9.39 2.04 2.33
CA TYR A 100 -8.20 1.23 2.50
C TYR A 100 -8.08 0.16 1.41
N VAL A 101 -6.85 -0.35 1.23
CA VAL A 101 -6.55 -1.56 0.46
C VAL A 101 -5.69 -2.47 1.32
N LEU A 102 -6.14 -3.70 1.56
CA LEU A 102 -5.35 -4.73 2.23
C LEU A 102 -4.89 -5.78 1.22
N GLY A 103 -3.57 -5.91 1.10
CA GLY A 103 -2.90 -6.89 0.24
C GLY A 103 -2.03 -7.86 1.03
N GLN A 104 -1.82 -9.04 0.45
CA GLN A 104 -0.92 -10.07 0.98
C GLN A 104 -0.01 -10.60 -0.13
N LYS A 105 1.27 -10.80 0.14
CA LYS A 105 2.22 -11.31 -0.86
C LYS A 105 1.85 -12.73 -1.29
N PRO A 106 1.78 -13.05 -2.60
CA PRO A 106 1.36 -14.38 -3.06
C PRO A 106 2.26 -15.54 -2.66
N LYS A 107 3.56 -15.30 -2.47
CA LYS A 107 4.56 -16.34 -2.12
C LYS A 107 5.00 -16.30 -0.66
N HIS A 108 4.63 -15.26 0.07
CA HIS A 108 5.00 -15.01 1.45
C HIS A 108 3.73 -14.60 2.20
N ASP A 109 2.94 -15.57 2.62
CA ASP A 109 1.64 -15.34 3.28
C ASP A 109 1.77 -14.59 4.62
N PHE A 110 2.97 -14.47 5.17
CA PHE A 110 3.25 -13.64 6.33
C PHE A 110 3.42 -12.15 6.01
N GLU A 111 3.56 -11.73 4.75
CA GLU A 111 3.82 -10.33 4.37
C GLU A 111 2.57 -9.63 3.84
N PHE A 112 2.26 -8.47 4.43
CA PHE A 112 1.06 -7.70 4.15
C PHE A 112 1.38 -6.25 3.78
N LEU A 113 0.48 -5.66 3.00
CA LEU A 113 0.47 -4.24 2.68
C LEU A 113 -0.91 -3.68 2.99
N LEU A 114 -0.98 -2.65 3.83
CA LEU A 114 -2.17 -1.85 4.02
C LEU A 114 -1.94 -0.45 3.44
N ILE A 115 -2.78 -0.05 2.49
CA ILE A 115 -2.83 1.32 1.97
C ILE A 115 -4.02 2.01 2.62
N THR A 116 -3.81 3.19 3.20
CA THR A 116 -4.86 4.00 3.82
C THR A 116 -4.79 5.44 3.33
N ARG A 117 -5.90 6.17 3.41
CA ARG A 117 -6.02 7.58 2.99
C ARG A 117 -6.35 8.49 4.16
N TRP A 118 -5.70 9.64 4.21
CA TRP A 118 -5.82 10.61 5.29
C TRP A 118 -5.78 12.06 4.77
N PRO A 119 -6.47 13.00 5.43
CA PRO A 119 -6.31 14.43 5.13
C PRO A 119 -4.89 14.94 5.42
N GLN A 120 -4.28 14.45 6.50
CA GLN A 120 -2.94 14.86 6.95
C GLN A 120 -2.27 13.74 7.76
N ILE A 121 -0.97 13.88 8.00
CA ILE A 121 -0.15 12.83 8.65
C ILE A 121 -0.53 12.63 10.12
N GLU A 122 -0.99 13.69 10.81
CA GLU A 122 -1.39 13.64 12.22
C GLU A 122 -2.57 12.71 12.45
N ASP A 123 -3.54 12.69 11.53
CA ASP A 123 -4.73 11.83 11.63
C ASP A 123 -4.34 10.35 11.51
N TYR A 124 -3.43 10.05 10.58
CA TYR A 124 -2.85 8.73 10.42
C TYR A 124 -2.10 8.29 11.69
N LEU A 125 -1.22 9.14 12.21
CA LEU A 125 -0.42 8.84 13.39
C LEU A 125 -1.30 8.65 14.63
N TYR A 126 -2.37 9.44 14.76
CA TYR A 126 -3.36 9.27 15.82
C TYR A 126 -4.05 7.92 15.71
N TRP A 127 -4.56 7.56 14.53
CA TRP A 127 -5.21 6.26 14.31
C TRP A 127 -4.26 5.09 14.58
N LYS A 128 -3.02 5.16 14.08
CA LYS A 128 -2.02 4.11 14.19
C LYS A 128 -1.63 3.82 15.64
N LYS A 129 -1.50 4.85 16.48
CA LYS A 129 -1.25 4.71 17.92
C LYS A 129 -2.35 3.96 18.67
N GLN A 130 -3.57 3.91 18.12
CA GLN A 130 -4.67 3.15 18.72
C GLN A 130 -4.64 1.67 18.34
N GLN A 131 -3.69 1.23 17.50
CA GLN A 131 -3.68 -0.12 16.97
C GLN A 131 -2.53 -0.97 17.55
N SER A 132 -2.88 -2.00 18.32
CA SER A 132 -1.90 -2.87 19.00
C SER A 132 -1.10 -3.80 18.07
N VAL A 133 -1.57 -4.06 16.84
CA VAL A 133 -0.92 -5.04 15.92
C VAL A 133 0.38 -4.52 15.32
N TRP A 134 0.59 -3.21 15.32
CA TRP A 134 1.68 -2.57 14.58
C TRP A 134 2.96 -2.38 15.42
N GLU A 135 3.03 -2.96 16.63
CA GLU A 135 4.13 -2.70 17.58
C GLU A 135 5.37 -3.58 17.40
N ASN A 136 5.38 -4.65 16.58
CA ASN A 136 6.53 -5.57 16.50
C ASN A 136 6.86 -6.08 15.07
N ASN A 137 8.15 -5.97 14.69
CA ASN A 137 8.92 -6.67 13.64
C ASN A 137 9.16 -6.02 12.24
N LYS A 138 10.31 -6.40 11.64
CA LYS A 138 11.18 -5.64 10.68
C LYS A 138 11.13 -6.08 9.19
N GLN A 139 11.40 -5.08 8.30
CA GLN A 139 11.95 -5.04 6.89
C GLN A 139 11.16 -5.78 5.75
N ASP A 140 10.82 -5.23 4.55
CA ASP A 140 11.11 -3.96 3.82
C ASP A 140 10.10 -3.67 2.65
N LEU A 141 9.83 -2.41 2.20
CA LEU A 141 8.81 -2.06 1.17
C LEU A 141 9.30 -1.34 -0.13
N LEU A 142 10.42 -0.65 -0.22
CA LEU A 142 11.71 -1.19 -0.67
C LEU A 142 12.79 -0.17 -0.23
N ASN A 143 13.00 -0.11 1.07
CA ASN A 143 14.31 0.05 1.71
C ASN A 143 14.46 0.91 2.99
N SER A 144 13.35 1.22 3.69
CA SER A 144 13.20 1.41 5.18
C SER A 144 11.80 1.99 5.54
N ASN A 145 11.46 2.32 6.79
CA ASN A 145 11.06 1.42 7.88
C ASN A 145 9.55 1.60 8.15
N TYR A 146 8.79 0.58 7.80
CA TYR A 146 7.40 0.29 8.18
C TYR A 146 6.28 1.05 7.46
N VAL A 147 6.49 2.32 7.05
CA VAL A 147 5.46 3.11 6.35
C VAL A 147 6.09 4.00 5.29
N ARG A 148 5.47 4.08 4.11
CA ARG A 148 5.75 5.14 3.13
C ARG A 148 4.55 6.04 2.93
N TYR A 149 4.82 7.31 2.71
CA TYR A 149 3.80 8.34 2.54
C TYR A 149 3.86 8.88 1.11
N PHE A 150 2.70 9.15 0.53
CA PHE A 150 2.58 9.73 -0.81
C PHE A 150 1.41 10.70 -0.86
N ASN A 151 1.50 11.71 -1.73
CA ASN A 151 0.42 12.65 -2.00
C ASN A 151 -0.31 12.27 -3.29
N SER A 152 -1.61 12.56 -3.37
CA SER A 152 -2.33 12.61 -4.67
C SER A 152 -1.73 13.63 -5.63
#